data_AF-A0A523FTU5-F1
#
_entry.id   AF-A0A523FTU5-F1
#
_cell.length_a   1.000
_cell.length_b   1.000
_cell.length_c   1.000
_cell.angle_alpha   90.00
_cell.angle_beta   90.00
_cell.angle_gamma   90.00
#
_symmetry.space_group_name_H-M   'P 1'
#
loop_
_entity.id
_entity.type
_entity.pdbx_description
1 polymer ?
#
loop_
_entity_poly.entity_id
_entity_poly.type
_entity_poly.pdbx_seq_one_letter_code
_entity_poly.pdbx_strand_id
1 'polypeptide(L)'
;IISSMDYYQRKLLANRYRQGRVFLCGDSARQLTPQGNFGMNTGLGDAVDLAWKLQGVIEGWGGPGLLDSYQAERRPIGDRNVNAATVNFQRMHEFTVRPEICDETPAGEEARRVASAAIEKTKHRLTQGVQVGYIYEDSPICVADGTPPPADDLRTYRPTTYPGARAPHVWIEDGKSVIDLFWPGFTLLRLGPHAPEAEGFADAARACGLPFAVHAFDLPELTQMYQRCLVLVRPDGHVAWRGDSPPADYRAVIDRVRGMTPPVKGAAA
;
A
#
# COMPACT_ATOMS: atom_id res chain seq x y z
N ILE A 1 28.24 22.84 -18.06
CA ILE A 1 27.49 21.58 -17.91
C ILE A 1 28.31 20.67 -17.02
N ILE A 2 27.75 20.19 -15.90
CA ILE A 2 28.48 19.33 -14.93
C ILE A 2 28.42 17.86 -15.34
N SER A 3 27.31 17.42 -15.95
CA SER A 3 27.16 16.08 -16.54
C SER A 3 26.06 16.07 -17.60
N SER A 4 26.16 15.15 -18.55
CA SER A 4 25.15 14.81 -19.54
C SER A 4 25.08 13.29 -19.64
N MET A 5 23.91 12.70 -19.38
CA MET A 5 23.70 11.25 -19.40
C MET A 5 22.40 10.92 -20.13
N ASP A 6 22.45 9.87 -20.94
CA ASP A 6 21.28 9.34 -21.60
C ASP A 6 20.42 8.54 -20.63
N TYR A 7 19.11 8.76 -20.67
CA TYR A 7 18.14 8.01 -19.89
C TYR A 7 17.02 7.50 -20.81
N TYR A 8 16.84 6.18 -20.83
CA TYR A 8 15.83 5.51 -21.64
C TYR A 8 14.58 5.23 -20.81
N GLN A 9 13.48 5.90 -21.13
CA GLN A 9 12.19 5.65 -20.52
C GLN A 9 11.63 4.31 -21.00
N ARG A 10 11.19 3.46 -20.07
CA ARG A 10 10.67 2.13 -20.34
C ARG A 10 9.39 1.88 -19.54
N LYS A 11 8.50 1.05 -20.09
CA LYS A 11 7.32 0.51 -19.42
C LYS A 11 7.45 -1.01 -19.39
N LEU A 12 7.98 -1.56 -18.30
CA LEU A 12 8.21 -2.99 -18.14
C LEU A 12 7.74 -3.44 -16.76
N LEU A 13 7.16 -4.63 -16.69
CA LEU A 13 6.77 -5.30 -15.45
C LEU A 13 7.22 -6.76 -15.52
N ALA A 14 7.89 -7.25 -14.49
CA ALA A 14 8.28 -8.64 -14.41
C ALA A 14 7.04 -9.54 -14.32
N ASN A 15 7.05 -10.65 -15.06
CA ASN A 15 5.95 -11.63 -15.02
C ASN A 15 5.87 -12.32 -13.65
N ARG A 16 7.00 -12.48 -12.97
CA ARG A 16 7.11 -13.09 -11.65
C ARG A 16 8.06 -12.27 -10.79
N TYR A 17 7.69 -12.06 -9.54
CA TYR A 17 8.50 -11.35 -8.55
C TYR A 17 9.33 -12.32 -7.69
N ARG A 18 9.00 -13.62 -7.74
CA ARG A 18 9.68 -14.66 -6.98
C ARG A 18 9.92 -15.90 -7.83
N GLN A 19 11.10 -16.50 -7.67
CA GLN A 19 11.40 -17.86 -8.11
C GLN A 19 12.20 -18.58 -7.03
N GLY A 20 11.56 -19.51 -6.32
CA GLY A 20 12.18 -20.22 -5.20
C GLY A 20 12.61 -19.26 -4.08
N ARG A 21 13.93 -19.10 -3.90
CA ARG A 21 14.54 -18.21 -2.89
C ARG A 21 15.06 -16.89 -3.47
N VAL A 22 14.77 -16.60 -4.74
CA VAL A 22 15.18 -15.37 -5.43
C VAL A 22 13.97 -14.45 -5.58
N PHE A 23 14.16 -13.17 -5.26
CA PHE A 23 13.14 -12.13 -5.30
C PHE A 23 13.60 -10.94 -6.13
N LEU A 24 12.68 -10.36 -6.91
CA LEU A 24 12.89 -9.10 -7.64
C LEU A 24 12.20 -7.98 -6.88
N CYS A 25 12.89 -6.86 -6.68
CA CYS A 25 12.41 -5.69 -5.93
C CYS A 25 12.84 -4.39 -6.64
N GLY A 26 12.00 -3.34 -6.58
CA GLY A 26 12.32 -2.05 -7.19
C GLY A 26 12.46 -2.14 -8.72
N ASP A 27 13.49 -1.50 -9.26
CA ASP A 27 13.68 -1.40 -10.72
C ASP A 27 13.95 -2.75 -11.41
N SER A 28 14.37 -3.77 -10.65
CA SER A 28 14.50 -5.14 -11.16
C SER A 28 13.14 -5.81 -11.41
N ALA A 29 12.10 -5.38 -10.71
CA ALA A 29 10.75 -5.90 -10.83
C ALA A 29 9.89 -5.09 -11.82
N ARG A 30 10.21 -3.81 -12.01
CA ARG A 30 9.47 -2.92 -12.92
C ARG A 30 10.30 -1.73 -13.37
N GLN A 31 10.01 -1.22 -14.57
CA GLN A 31 10.51 0.06 -15.04
C GLN A 31 9.31 0.88 -15.51
N LEU A 32 9.23 2.13 -15.06
CA LEU A 32 8.19 3.07 -15.44
C LEU A 32 8.79 4.39 -15.91
N THR A 33 7.98 5.14 -16.64
CA THR A 33 8.30 6.50 -17.00
C THR A 33 8.31 7.39 -15.73
N PRO A 34 9.15 8.44 -15.63
CA PRO A 34 9.34 9.17 -14.38
C PRO A 34 8.14 10.04 -13.96
N GLN A 35 7.08 10.11 -14.78
CA GLN A 35 5.94 11.01 -14.57
C GLN A 35 5.06 10.56 -13.40
N GLY A 36 5.28 11.21 -12.25
CA GLY A 36 4.58 10.94 -10.99
C GLY A 36 5.52 10.55 -9.85
N ASN A 37 6.81 10.35 -10.12
CA ASN A 37 7.82 9.97 -9.11
C ASN A 37 7.46 8.67 -8.37
N PHE A 38 6.83 7.71 -9.05
CA PHE A 38 6.37 6.47 -8.41
C PHE A 38 7.47 5.41 -8.25
N GLY A 39 8.56 5.46 -9.04
CA GLY A 39 9.59 4.41 -9.11
C GLY A 39 10.21 4.06 -7.76
N MET A 40 10.97 5.01 -7.18
CA MET A 40 11.62 4.83 -5.89
C MET A 40 10.62 4.50 -4.77
N ASN A 41 9.49 5.20 -4.71
CA ASN A 41 8.48 5.01 -3.66
C ASN A 41 7.88 3.60 -3.69
N THR A 42 7.54 3.12 -4.89
CA THR A 42 7.02 1.75 -5.03
C THR A 42 8.13 0.73 -4.70
N GLY A 43 9.40 1.05 -5.03
CA GLY A 43 10.55 0.18 -4.74
C GLY A 43 10.81 0.04 -3.24
N LEU A 44 10.70 1.14 -2.50
CA LEU A 44 10.76 1.12 -1.05
C LEU A 44 9.59 0.30 -0.46
N GLY A 45 8.37 0.47 -0.99
CA GLY A 45 7.22 -0.34 -0.59
C GLY A 45 7.43 -1.84 -0.82
N ASP A 46 8.10 -2.23 -1.90
CA ASP A 46 8.46 -3.64 -2.12
C ASP A 46 9.45 -4.15 -1.08
N ALA A 47 10.47 -3.35 -0.74
CA ALA A 47 11.48 -3.73 0.23
C ALA A 47 10.87 -3.87 1.64
N VAL A 48 10.02 -2.92 2.05
CA VAL A 48 9.30 -2.96 3.33
C VAL A 48 8.41 -4.19 3.42
N ASP A 49 7.63 -4.48 2.37
CA ASP A 49 6.74 -5.64 2.33
C ASP A 49 7.52 -6.97 2.38
N LEU A 50 8.65 -7.07 1.66
CA LEU A 50 9.45 -8.29 1.63
C LEU A 50 10.23 -8.51 2.93
N ALA A 51 10.73 -7.45 3.58
CA ALA A 51 11.64 -7.54 4.72
C ALA A 51 11.02 -8.28 5.92
N TRP A 52 9.81 -7.89 6.34
CA TRP A 52 9.15 -8.52 7.50
C TRP A 52 8.73 -9.97 7.22
N LYS A 53 8.43 -10.30 5.95
CA LYS A 53 8.12 -11.67 5.52
C LYS A 53 9.36 -12.57 5.54
N LEU A 54 10.51 -12.04 5.10
CA LEU A 54 11.79 -12.72 5.20
C LEU A 54 12.17 -12.94 6.66
N GLN A 55 12.03 -11.92 7.51
CA GLN A 55 12.23 -12.04 8.95
C GLN A 55 11.38 -13.19 9.50
N GLY A 56 10.10 -13.26 9.17
CA GLY A 56 9.24 -14.32 9.69
C GLY A 56 9.64 -15.73 9.30
N VAL A 57 10.07 -15.93 8.06
CA VAL A 57 10.57 -17.24 7.62
C VAL A 57 11.92 -17.57 8.27
N ILE A 58 12.80 -16.59 8.48
CA ILE A 58 14.12 -16.78 9.11
C ILE A 58 13.98 -17.10 10.60
N GLU A 59 13.11 -16.38 11.31
CA GLU A 59 12.86 -16.53 12.74
C GLU A 59 11.92 -17.72 13.06
N GLY A 60 11.27 -18.29 12.03
CA GLY A 60 10.51 -19.53 12.14
C GLY A 60 9.03 -19.38 12.51
N TRP A 61 8.54 -18.16 12.73
CA TRP A 61 7.11 -17.92 12.99
C TRP A 61 6.28 -17.80 11.69
N GLY A 62 6.93 -17.47 10.57
CA GLY A 62 6.31 -17.33 9.25
C GLY A 62 6.07 -18.67 8.55
N GLY A 63 4.86 -18.86 8.04
CA GLY A 63 4.45 -20.07 7.33
C GLY A 63 4.93 -20.14 5.87
N PRO A 64 4.74 -21.30 5.21
CA PRO A 64 5.23 -21.54 3.85
C PRO A 64 4.65 -20.58 2.80
N GLY A 65 3.42 -20.10 3.00
CA GLY A 65 2.75 -19.16 2.09
C GLY A 65 3.10 -17.69 2.33
N LEU A 66 3.84 -17.35 3.40
CA LEU A 66 4.12 -15.95 3.74
C LEU A 66 4.89 -15.24 2.63
N LEU A 67 5.93 -15.88 2.08
CA LEU A 67 6.73 -15.30 0.99
C LEU A 67 6.02 -15.33 -0.37
N ASP A 68 5.00 -16.17 -0.56
CA ASP A 68 4.18 -16.16 -1.78
C ASP A 68 3.27 -14.92 -1.82
N SER A 69 2.88 -14.41 -0.66
CA SER A 69 2.11 -13.17 -0.57
C SER A 69 2.84 -11.96 -1.17
N TYR A 70 4.18 -11.94 -1.17
CA TYR A 70 4.96 -10.84 -1.76
C TYR A 70 4.57 -10.56 -3.21
N GLN A 71 4.51 -11.60 -4.05
CA GLN A 71 4.11 -11.43 -5.44
C GLN A 71 2.63 -11.09 -5.56
N ALA A 72 1.78 -11.79 -4.80
CA ALA A 72 0.33 -11.58 -4.83
C ALA A 72 -0.04 -10.14 -4.47
N GLU A 73 0.71 -9.52 -3.57
CA GLU A 73 0.47 -8.17 -3.10
C GLU A 73 1.19 -7.12 -3.95
N ARG A 74 2.50 -7.27 -4.21
CA ARG A 74 3.33 -6.20 -4.80
C ARG A 74 3.29 -6.13 -6.32
N ARG A 75 3.03 -7.24 -7.01
CA ARG A 75 2.96 -7.22 -8.48
C ARG A 75 1.75 -6.42 -9.00
N PRO A 76 0.52 -6.60 -8.46
CA PRO A 76 -0.62 -5.76 -8.85
C PRO A 76 -0.37 -4.26 -8.60
N ILE A 77 0.29 -3.90 -7.49
CA ILE A 77 0.66 -2.50 -7.23
C ILE A 77 1.69 -1.99 -8.24
N GLY A 78 2.65 -2.84 -8.62
CA GLY A 78 3.59 -2.55 -9.70
C GLY A 78 2.88 -2.22 -11.02
N ASP A 79 1.94 -3.07 -11.45
CA ASP A 79 1.15 -2.86 -12.66
C ASP A 79 0.31 -1.57 -12.58
N ARG A 80 -0.40 -1.39 -11.46
CA ARG A 80 -1.19 -0.18 -11.18
C ARG A 80 -0.37 1.09 -11.32
N ASN A 81 0.83 1.13 -10.73
CA ASN A 81 1.67 2.32 -10.73
C ASN A 81 2.36 2.55 -12.08
N VAL A 82 2.73 1.50 -12.80
CA VAL A 82 3.26 1.56 -14.17
C VAL A 82 2.21 2.13 -15.13
N ASN A 83 0.95 1.71 -15.00
CA ASN A 83 -0.16 2.23 -15.79
C ASN A 83 -0.48 3.70 -15.43
N ALA A 84 -0.48 4.05 -14.14
CA ALA A 84 -0.66 5.44 -13.70
C ALA A 84 0.45 6.38 -14.25
N ALA A 85 1.71 5.94 -14.24
CA ALA A 85 2.81 6.69 -14.83
C ALA A 85 2.64 6.90 -16.35
N THR A 86 2.16 5.88 -17.05
CA THR A 86 1.89 5.95 -18.50
C THR A 86 0.82 6.99 -18.82
N VAL A 87 -0.27 7.04 -18.05
CA VAL A 87 -1.33 8.05 -18.21
C VAL A 87 -0.78 9.46 -17.96
N ASN A 88 0.06 9.64 -16.94
CA ASN A 88 0.70 10.93 -16.67
C ASN A 88 1.65 11.35 -17.80
N PHE A 89 2.39 10.40 -18.39
CA PHE A 89 3.24 10.65 -19.55
C PHE A 89 2.42 11.13 -20.74
N GLN A 90 1.34 10.44 -21.10
CA GLN A 90 0.47 10.82 -22.22
C GLN A 90 -0.09 12.23 -22.06
N ARG A 91 -0.55 12.58 -20.85
CA ARG A 91 -1.07 13.92 -20.53
C ARG A 91 -0.06 15.04 -20.71
N MET A 92 1.24 14.77 -20.52
CA MET A 92 2.27 15.79 -20.77
C MET A 92 2.37 16.16 -22.26
N HIS A 93 1.91 15.28 -23.16
CA HIS A 93 1.93 15.49 -24.61
C HIS A 93 0.60 16.00 -25.17
N GLU A 94 -0.39 16.30 -24.32
CA GLU A 94 -1.72 16.77 -24.76
C GLU A 94 -1.76 18.26 -25.14
N PHE A 95 -0.69 19.03 -24.88
CA PHE A 95 -0.61 20.43 -25.30
C PHE A 95 0.56 20.68 -26.24
N THR A 96 0.29 21.46 -27.29
CA THR A 96 1.31 21.90 -28.25
C THR A 96 1.72 23.31 -27.91
N VAL A 97 3.03 23.54 -27.79
CA VAL A 97 3.58 24.90 -27.66
C VAL A 97 3.50 25.57 -29.02
N ARG A 98 2.75 26.66 -29.10
CA ARG A 98 2.67 27.47 -30.33
C ARG A 98 3.97 28.26 -30.51
N PRO A 99 4.52 28.39 -31.74
CA PRO A 99 5.77 29.11 -31.97
C PRO A 99 5.78 30.54 -31.45
N GLU A 100 4.63 31.22 -31.52
CA GLU A 100 4.46 32.63 -31.15
C GLU A 100 4.39 32.86 -29.64
N ILE A 101 4.51 31.83 -28.80
CA ILE A 101 4.31 31.93 -27.35
C ILE A 101 5.24 32.94 -26.67
N CYS A 102 6.43 33.15 -27.25
CA CYS A 102 7.44 34.10 -26.78
C CYS A 102 7.26 35.51 -27.36
N ASP A 103 6.34 35.71 -28.30
CA ASP A 103 6.18 36.99 -28.96
C ASP A 103 5.39 37.97 -28.09
N GLU A 104 5.81 39.24 -28.08
CA GLU A 104 5.09 40.35 -27.44
C GLU A 104 4.00 40.90 -28.38
N THR A 105 3.12 40.02 -28.84
CA THR A 105 2.02 40.33 -29.76
C THR A 105 0.70 39.77 -29.24
N PRO A 106 -0.47 40.22 -29.77
CA PRO A 106 -1.76 39.62 -29.42
C PRO A 106 -1.82 38.10 -29.70
N ALA A 107 -1.11 37.62 -30.74
CA ALA A 107 -1.01 36.19 -31.03
C ALA A 107 -0.22 35.43 -29.95
N GLY A 108 0.87 36.02 -29.46
CA GLY A 108 1.63 35.48 -28.34
C GLY A 108 0.87 35.50 -27.02
N GLU A 109 0.07 36.53 -26.75
CA GLU A 109 -0.84 36.59 -25.60
C GLU A 109 -1.87 35.44 -25.63
N GLU A 110 -2.50 35.22 -26.78
CA GLU A 110 -3.44 34.11 -26.97
C GLU A 110 -2.75 32.73 -26.82
N ALA A 111 -1.54 32.58 -27.37
CA ALA A 111 -0.75 31.36 -27.21
C ALA A 111 -0.45 31.07 -25.73
N ARG A 112 -0.05 32.08 -24.95
CA ARG A 112 0.17 31.96 -23.50
C ARG A 112 -1.12 31.64 -22.74
N ARG A 113 -2.25 32.26 -23.12
CA ARG A 113 -3.56 31.99 -22.50
C ARG A 113 -4.00 30.53 -22.69
N VAL A 114 -3.87 30.01 -23.91
CA VAL A 114 -4.19 28.61 -24.24
C VAL A 114 -3.26 27.64 -23.50
N ALA A 115 -1.95 27.89 -23.51
CA ALA A 115 -0.98 27.08 -22.79
C ALA A 115 -1.24 27.07 -21.28
N SER A 116 -1.54 28.24 -20.69
CA SER A 116 -1.90 28.37 -19.27
C SER A 116 -3.12 27.51 -18.92
N ALA A 117 -4.21 27.60 -19.69
CA ALA A 117 -5.40 26.80 -19.46
C ALA A 117 -5.14 25.28 -19.56
N ALA A 118 -4.25 24.84 -20.45
CA ALA A 118 -3.85 23.44 -20.55
C ALA A 118 -2.97 22.98 -19.38
N ILE A 119 -2.01 23.83 -18.97
CA ILE A 119 -1.14 23.57 -17.82
C ILE A 119 -1.96 23.48 -16.52
N GLU A 120 -2.92 24.38 -16.28
CA GLU A 120 -3.78 24.34 -15.08
C GLU A 120 -4.53 23.00 -14.94
N LYS A 121 -5.00 22.43 -16.05
CA LYS A 121 -5.64 21.09 -16.05
C LYS A 121 -4.68 19.97 -15.61
N THR A 122 -3.38 20.13 -15.81
CA THR A 122 -2.36 19.10 -15.55
C THR A 122 -1.52 19.36 -14.29
N LYS A 123 -1.56 20.58 -13.73
CA LYS A 123 -0.86 20.98 -12.49
C LYS A 123 -1.32 20.19 -11.27
N HIS A 124 -2.60 19.85 -11.20
CA HIS A 124 -3.15 19.06 -10.10
C HIS A 124 -2.90 17.56 -10.32
N ARG A 125 -1.64 17.14 -10.17
CA ARG A 125 -1.24 15.73 -10.05
C ARG A 125 -1.60 15.20 -8.67
N LEU A 126 -2.89 15.22 -8.35
CA LEU A 126 -3.40 14.45 -7.21
C LEU A 126 -3.17 12.99 -7.56
N THR A 127 -2.19 12.39 -6.91
CA THR A 127 -1.81 10.97 -7.05
C THR A 127 -1.69 10.33 -5.67
N GLN A 128 -2.37 10.89 -4.67
CA GLN A 128 -2.34 10.37 -3.30
C GLN A 128 -2.89 8.95 -3.25
N GLY A 129 -3.91 8.67 -4.07
CA GLY A 129 -4.42 7.31 -4.27
C GLY A 129 -3.37 6.33 -4.81
N VAL A 130 -2.52 6.77 -5.75
CA VAL A 130 -1.35 5.98 -6.19
C VAL A 130 -0.35 5.76 -5.05
N GLN A 131 -0.05 6.81 -4.30
CA GLN A 131 1.03 6.83 -3.31
C GLN A 131 0.72 6.01 -2.06
N VAL A 132 -0.48 6.17 -1.49
CA VAL A 132 -0.85 5.61 -0.18
C VAL A 132 -2.22 4.94 -0.14
N GLY A 133 -2.99 4.99 -1.23
CA GLY A 133 -4.37 4.50 -1.27
C GLY A 133 -4.55 3.12 -1.89
N TYR A 134 -3.47 2.40 -2.22
CA TYR A 134 -3.60 1.04 -2.75
C TYR A 134 -4.00 0.04 -1.66
N ILE A 135 -4.66 -1.02 -2.10
CA ILE A 135 -5.18 -2.09 -1.24
C ILE A 135 -4.68 -3.43 -1.78
N TYR A 136 -4.24 -4.31 -0.89
CA TYR A 136 -3.92 -5.70 -1.21
C TYR A 136 -5.19 -6.58 -1.25
N GLU A 137 -6.05 -6.32 -2.25
CA GLU A 137 -7.41 -6.88 -2.36
C GLU A 137 -7.45 -8.42 -2.29
N ASP A 138 -6.55 -9.10 -3.01
CA ASP A 138 -6.47 -10.57 -3.06
C ASP A 138 -5.31 -11.14 -2.22
N SER A 139 -4.93 -10.44 -1.15
CA SER A 139 -3.85 -10.92 -0.29
C SER A 139 -4.18 -12.30 0.31
N PRO A 140 -3.29 -13.31 0.15
CA PRO A 140 -3.46 -14.60 0.80
C PRO A 140 -3.14 -14.57 2.30
N ILE A 141 -2.81 -13.40 2.86
CA ILE A 141 -2.53 -13.22 4.30
C ILE A 141 -3.42 -12.15 4.93
N CYS A 142 -4.35 -11.57 4.19
CA CYS A 142 -5.47 -10.81 4.75
C CYS A 142 -6.68 -11.73 4.96
N VAL A 143 -7.50 -11.36 5.95
CA VAL A 143 -8.75 -12.04 6.30
C VAL A 143 -9.88 -11.07 5.98
N ALA A 144 -10.70 -11.43 4.99
CA ALA A 144 -11.85 -10.63 4.59
C ALA A 144 -12.88 -10.54 5.73
N ASP A 145 -13.48 -9.37 5.90
CA ASP A 145 -14.53 -9.10 6.89
C ASP A 145 -15.95 -9.18 6.29
N GLY A 146 -16.06 -9.62 5.02
CA GLY A 146 -17.31 -9.70 4.28
C GLY A 146 -17.83 -8.38 3.73
N THR A 147 -17.14 -7.25 3.98
CA THR A 147 -17.51 -5.96 3.38
C THR A 147 -17.03 -5.86 1.93
N PRO A 148 -17.72 -5.10 1.06
CA PRO A 148 -17.26 -4.89 -0.31
C PRO A 148 -15.94 -4.08 -0.32
N PRO A 149 -15.03 -4.36 -1.26
CA PRO A 149 -13.79 -3.61 -1.39
C PRO A 149 -14.09 -2.13 -1.73
N PRO A 150 -13.33 -1.17 -1.17
CA PRO A 150 -13.42 0.23 -1.57
C PRO A 150 -13.08 0.40 -3.05
N ALA A 151 -13.74 1.35 -3.72
CA ALA A 151 -13.41 1.68 -5.10
C ALA A 151 -11.97 2.22 -5.20
N ASP A 152 -11.20 1.72 -6.17
CA ASP A 152 -9.86 2.26 -6.46
C ASP A 152 -9.97 3.66 -7.09
N ASP A 153 -9.33 4.64 -6.47
CA ASP A 153 -9.18 6.00 -6.98
C ASP A 153 -7.68 6.32 -7.02
N LEU A 154 -7.11 6.41 -8.22
CA LEU A 154 -5.69 6.73 -8.41
C LEU A 154 -5.34 8.15 -7.93
N ARG A 155 -6.32 9.06 -7.86
CA ARG A 155 -6.10 10.47 -7.55
C ARG A 155 -6.23 10.74 -6.07
N THR A 156 -7.34 10.31 -5.49
CA THR A 156 -7.74 10.67 -4.12
C THR A 156 -7.46 9.54 -3.16
N TYR A 157 -6.67 9.81 -2.12
CA TYR A 157 -6.58 8.88 -1.00
C TYR A 157 -7.84 8.99 -0.12
N ARG A 158 -8.51 7.86 0.10
CA ARG A 158 -9.62 7.73 1.04
C ARG A 158 -9.19 6.79 2.16
N PRO A 159 -8.97 7.29 3.39
CA PRO A 159 -8.61 6.43 4.51
C PRO A 159 -9.64 5.33 4.74
N THR A 160 -9.17 4.12 4.98
CA THR A 160 -10.00 2.95 5.25
C THR A 160 -9.20 1.93 6.05
N THR A 161 -9.89 1.14 6.86
CA THR A 161 -9.31 -0.02 7.54
C THR A 161 -9.63 -1.34 6.83
N TYR A 162 -10.13 -1.29 5.59
CA TYR A 162 -10.41 -2.51 4.82
C TYR A 162 -9.18 -3.45 4.82
N PRO A 163 -9.34 -4.77 5.07
CA PRO A 163 -8.23 -5.71 5.05
C PRO A 163 -7.42 -5.60 3.75
N GLY A 164 -6.12 -5.36 3.88
CA GLY A 164 -5.20 -5.10 2.78
C GLY A 164 -4.92 -3.61 2.53
N ALA A 165 -5.65 -2.69 3.14
CA ALA A 165 -5.38 -1.26 3.05
C ALA A 165 -4.32 -0.82 4.06
N ARG A 166 -3.61 0.26 3.75
CA ARG A 166 -2.74 0.95 4.72
C ARG A 166 -3.58 1.52 5.87
N ALA A 167 -3.21 1.20 7.10
CA ALA A 167 -3.89 1.69 8.29
C ALA A 167 -3.87 3.24 8.33
N PRO A 168 -5.03 3.90 8.57
CA PRO A 168 -5.12 5.35 8.58
C PRO A 168 -4.23 6.02 9.63
N HIS A 169 -3.67 7.17 9.28
CA HIS A 169 -3.00 8.04 10.24
C HIS A 169 -4.03 8.71 11.17
N VAL A 170 -3.76 8.66 12.47
CA VAL A 170 -4.40 9.46 13.51
C VAL A 170 -3.31 9.83 14.53
N TRP A 171 -3.38 11.05 15.06
CA TRP A 171 -2.57 11.47 16.20
C TRP A 171 -3.15 10.87 17.48
N ILE A 172 -2.34 10.11 18.22
CA ILE A 172 -2.78 9.49 19.48
C ILE A 172 -2.28 10.27 20.70
N GLU A 173 -1.16 10.98 20.54
CA GLU A 173 -0.56 11.90 21.50
C GLU A 173 0.12 13.03 20.68
N ASP A 174 0.54 14.11 21.34
CA ASP A 174 1.28 15.18 20.66
C ASP A 174 2.58 14.63 20.03
N GLY A 175 2.75 14.84 18.73
CA GLY A 175 3.90 14.34 17.97
C GLY A 175 3.97 12.82 17.77
N LYS A 176 2.95 12.04 18.17
CA LYS A 176 2.94 10.57 18.02
C LYS A 176 1.75 10.08 17.21
N SER A 177 2.03 9.39 16.11
CA SER A 177 1.02 8.76 15.28
C SER A 177 0.72 7.33 15.74
N VAL A 178 -0.52 6.88 15.52
CA VAL A 178 -0.85 5.44 15.59
C VAL A 178 0.06 4.58 14.71
N ILE A 179 0.59 5.13 13.61
CA ILE A 179 1.48 4.42 12.69
C ILE A 179 2.81 4.04 13.35
N ASP A 180 3.25 4.81 14.35
CA ASP A 180 4.50 4.56 15.08
C ASP A 180 4.42 3.28 15.93
N LEU A 181 3.22 2.69 16.07
CA LEU A 181 2.98 1.44 16.80
C LEU A 181 3.08 0.18 15.93
N PHE A 182 3.17 0.31 14.61
CA PHE A 182 3.05 -0.85 13.69
C PHE A 182 4.37 -1.57 13.43
N TRP A 183 5.46 -1.17 14.08
CA TRP A 183 6.75 -1.85 14.06
C TRP A 183 7.17 -2.19 15.51
N PRO A 184 7.83 -3.33 15.80
CA PRO A 184 8.42 -4.33 14.88
C PRO A 184 7.55 -5.54 14.54
N GLY A 185 6.34 -5.64 15.08
CA GLY A 185 5.50 -6.84 14.97
C GLY A 185 4.09 -6.55 14.48
N PHE A 186 3.23 -7.56 14.60
CA PHE A 186 1.80 -7.37 14.42
C PHE A 186 1.23 -6.58 15.59
N THR A 187 0.30 -5.68 15.31
CA THR A 187 -0.32 -4.82 16.31
C THR A 187 -1.82 -4.95 16.27
N LEU A 188 -2.44 -5.39 17.36
CA LEU A 188 -3.88 -5.34 17.56
C LEU A 188 -4.26 -4.04 18.25
N LEU A 189 -5.06 -3.23 17.57
CA LEU A 189 -5.73 -2.08 18.15
C LEU A 189 -7.08 -2.50 18.72
N ARG A 190 -7.31 -2.18 19.99
CA ARG A 190 -8.59 -2.32 20.69
C ARG A 190 -9.17 -0.93 20.95
N LEU A 191 -10.29 -0.61 20.33
CA LEU A 191 -10.77 0.78 20.16
C LEU A 191 -12.16 0.99 20.76
N GLY A 192 -12.22 1.91 21.73
CA GLY A 192 -13.45 2.34 22.40
C GLY A 192 -13.67 1.69 23.77
N PRO A 193 -14.57 2.28 24.59
CA PRO A 193 -14.74 1.92 26.00
C PRO A 193 -15.42 0.55 26.21
N HIS A 194 -16.07 0.03 25.17
CA HIS A 194 -16.77 -1.26 25.18
C HIS A 194 -16.12 -2.27 24.23
N ALA A 195 -14.89 -2.01 23.80
CA ALA A 195 -14.17 -2.93 22.93
C ALA A 195 -13.95 -4.27 23.65
N PRO A 196 -14.35 -5.40 23.03
CA PRO A 196 -14.28 -6.70 23.68
C PRO A 196 -12.84 -7.07 24.01
N GLU A 197 -12.67 -7.84 25.08
CA GLU A 197 -11.39 -8.46 25.38
C GLU A 197 -10.99 -9.44 24.27
N ALA A 198 -9.68 -9.54 24.02
CA ALA A 198 -9.14 -10.21 22.85
C ALA A 198 -7.77 -10.88 23.13
N GLU A 199 -7.55 -11.33 24.36
CA GLU A 199 -6.30 -11.98 24.80
C GLU A 199 -5.98 -13.24 23.99
N GLY A 200 -7.02 -13.89 23.43
CA GLY A 200 -6.86 -15.04 22.53
C GLY A 200 -5.95 -14.77 21.33
N PHE A 201 -5.85 -13.52 20.85
CA PHE A 201 -4.86 -13.16 19.83
C PHE A 201 -3.42 -13.22 20.37
N ALA A 202 -3.18 -12.64 21.54
CA ALA A 202 -1.87 -12.62 22.16
C ALA A 202 -1.40 -14.04 22.53
N ASP A 203 -2.31 -14.90 22.99
CA ASP A 203 -2.02 -16.30 23.29
C ASP A 203 -1.72 -17.10 22.03
N ALA A 204 -2.51 -16.93 20.95
CA ALA A 204 -2.26 -17.58 19.67
C ALA A 204 -0.94 -17.12 19.03
N ALA A 205 -0.61 -15.83 19.11
CA ALA A 205 0.66 -15.28 18.64
C ALA A 205 1.85 -15.86 19.44
N ARG A 206 1.75 -15.88 20.77
CA ARG A 206 2.79 -16.43 21.66
C ARG A 206 3.05 -17.91 21.40
N ALA A 207 2.00 -18.69 21.14
CA ALA A 207 2.10 -20.11 20.86
C ALA A 207 2.92 -20.44 19.59
N CYS A 208 3.09 -19.48 18.68
CA CYS A 208 3.89 -19.63 17.46
C CYS A 208 5.10 -18.68 17.39
N GLY A 209 5.42 -17.96 18.47
CA GLY A 209 6.54 -17.03 18.53
C GLY A 209 6.39 -15.79 17.64
N LEU A 210 5.15 -15.44 17.24
CA LEU A 210 4.88 -14.26 16.41
C LEU A 210 5.08 -12.96 17.22
N PRO A 211 5.92 -12.01 16.76
CA PRO A 211 6.02 -10.69 17.39
C PRO A 211 4.67 -9.97 17.36
N PHE A 212 4.12 -9.66 18.52
CA PHE A 212 2.74 -9.21 18.66
C PHE A 212 2.57 -8.22 19.82
N ALA A 213 1.83 -7.13 19.59
CA ALA A 213 1.48 -6.14 20.59
C ALA A 213 -0.03 -5.86 20.59
N VAL A 214 -0.58 -5.52 21.75
CA VAL A 214 -1.97 -5.06 21.90
C VAL A 214 -1.93 -3.63 22.45
N HIS A 215 -2.64 -2.72 21.79
CA HIS A 215 -2.83 -1.36 22.26
C HIS A 215 -4.31 -1.05 22.39
N ALA A 216 -4.73 -0.62 23.57
CA ALA A 216 -6.09 -0.20 23.84
C ALA A 216 -6.18 1.33 23.85
N PHE A 217 -7.16 1.89 23.14
CA PHE A 217 -7.41 3.33 23.09
C PHE A 217 -8.88 3.62 23.32
N ASP A 218 -9.14 4.60 24.19
CA ASP A 218 -10.43 5.27 24.30
C ASP A 218 -10.31 6.69 23.73
N LEU A 219 -10.07 6.75 22.41
CA LEU A 219 -9.89 7.99 21.65
C LEU A 219 -10.99 8.08 20.57
N PRO A 220 -11.91 9.06 20.65
CA PRO A 220 -13.03 9.18 19.72
C PRO A 220 -12.60 9.29 18.25
N GLU A 221 -11.57 10.08 17.95
CA GLU A 221 -11.07 10.31 16.59
C GLU A 221 -10.53 9.01 15.96
N LEU A 222 -9.81 8.22 16.75
CA LEU A 222 -9.27 6.93 16.31
C LEU A 222 -10.38 5.92 16.09
N THR A 223 -11.33 5.83 17.04
CA THR A 223 -12.49 4.93 16.95
C THR A 223 -13.35 5.25 15.73
N GLN A 224 -13.60 6.53 15.48
CA GLN A 224 -14.35 6.99 14.30
C GLN A 224 -13.63 6.67 12.99
N MET A 225 -12.31 6.88 12.92
CA MET A 225 -11.51 6.61 11.73
C MET A 225 -11.41 5.11 11.42
N TYR A 226 -11.25 4.27 12.44
CA TYR A 226 -10.98 2.84 12.26
C TYR A 226 -12.25 2.00 12.11
N GLN A 227 -13.40 2.52 12.54
CA GLN A 227 -14.76 1.97 12.33
C GLN A 227 -15.03 0.58 12.91
N ARG A 228 -14.05 -0.04 13.58
CA ARG A 228 -14.16 -1.36 14.22
C ARG A 228 -13.51 -1.33 15.58
N CYS A 229 -14.06 -2.11 16.52
CA CYS A 229 -13.49 -2.22 17.87
C CYS A 229 -12.15 -2.96 17.90
N LEU A 230 -11.91 -3.90 16.98
CA LEU A 230 -10.66 -4.66 16.89
C LEU A 230 -10.09 -4.52 15.48
N VAL A 231 -8.83 -4.07 15.37
CA VAL A 231 -8.13 -3.95 14.08
C VAL A 231 -6.71 -4.51 14.22
N LEU A 232 -6.41 -5.57 13.47
CA LEU A 232 -5.11 -6.20 13.43
C LEU A 232 -4.28 -5.63 12.26
N VAL A 233 -3.14 -5.04 12.58
CA VAL A 233 -2.23 -4.38 11.64
C VAL A 233 -0.92 -5.16 11.54
N ARG A 234 -0.40 -5.29 10.33
CA ARG A 234 0.88 -5.95 9.99
C ARG A 234 2.10 -5.08 10.32
N PRO A 235 3.31 -5.67 10.36
CA PRO A 235 4.56 -4.94 10.50
C PRO A 235 4.84 -3.87 9.43
N ASP A 236 4.18 -3.97 8.26
CA ASP A 236 4.27 -3.00 7.16
C ASP A 236 3.14 -1.95 7.18
N GLY A 237 2.37 -1.88 8.27
CA GLY A 237 1.30 -0.91 8.48
C GLY A 237 0.02 -1.18 7.69
N HIS A 238 -0.15 -2.35 7.06
CA HIS A 238 -1.40 -2.72 6.40
C HIS A 238 -2.32 -3.51 7.32
N VAL A 239 -3.63 -3.29 7.20
CA VAL A 239 -4.63 -4.03 7.99
C VAL A 239 -4.70 -5.47 7.50
N ALA A 240 -4.55 -6.44 8.41
CA ALA A 240 -4.69 -7.86 8.10
C ALA A 240 -6.10 -8.38 8.33
N TRP A 241 -6.76 -7.86 9.37
CA TRP A 241 -8.10 -8.27 9.83
C TRP A 241 -8.73 -7.14 10.65
N ARG A 242 -10.06 -7.08 10.69
CA ARG A 242 -10.82 -6.19 11.59
C ARG A 242 -12.17 -6.80 11.97
N GLY A 243 -12.74 -6.40 13.11
CA GLY A 243 -14.06 -6.83 13.56
C GLY A 243 -14.55 -6.09 14.81
N ASP A 244 -15.86 -6.14 15.06
CA ASP A 244 -16.49 -5.59 16.28
C ASP A 244 -16.61 -6.62 17.41
N SER A 245 -16.28 -7.87 17.12
CA SER A 245 -16.27 -8.98 18.07
C SER A 245 -15.05 -9.85 17.81
N PRO A 246 -14.56 -10.58 18.82
CA PRO A 246 -13.45 -11.50 18.61
C PRO A 246 -13.82 -12.58 17.58
N PRO A 247 -12.84 -13.08 16.80
CA PRO A 247 -13.10 -14.16 15.86
C PRO A 247 -13.50 -15.44 16.59
N ALA A 248 -14.25 -16.31 15.92
CA ALA A 248 -14.59 -17.63 16.45
C ALA A 248 -13.34 -18.50 16.72
N ASP A 249 -12.26 -18.28 15.95
CA ASP A 249 -10.98 -18.96 16.09
C ASP A 249 -9.82 -17.95 15.90
N TYR A 250 -9.20 -17.54 17.01
CA TYR A 250 -8.03 -16.66 17.02
C TYR A 250 -6.83 -17.27 16.29
N ARG A 251 -6.63 -18.59 16.45
CA ARG A 251 -5.51 -19.28 15.83
C ARG A 251 -5.66 -19.34 14.32
N ALA A 252 -6.87 -19.52 13.81
CA ALA A 252 -7.13 -19.47 12.38
C ALA A 252 -6.76 -18.11 11.78
N VAL A 253 -7.07 -17.00 12.47
CA VAL A 253 -6.66 -15.66 12.02
C VAL A 253 -5.14 -15.50 12.07
N ILE A 254 -4.49 -15.88 13.18
CA ILE A 254 -3.02 -15.82 13.32
C ILE A 254 -2.30 -16.67 12.27
N ASP A 255 -2.76 -17.91 12.04
CA ASP A 255 -2.21 -18.82 11.04
C ASP A 255 -2.39 -18.26 9.62
N ARG A 256 -3.51 -17.60 9.33
CA ARG A 256 -3.72 -16.93 8.03
C ARG A 256 -2.76 -15.75 7.83
N VAL A 257 -2.66 -14.83 8.80
CA VAL A 257 -1.85 -13.60 8.63
C VAL A 257 -0.34 -13.86 8.60
N ARG A 258 0.10 -14.95 9.22
CA ARG A 258 1.51 -15.40 9.15
C ARG A 258 1.77 -16.37 7.99
N GLY A 259 0.79 -16.64 7.12
CA GLY A 259 0.96 -17.45 5.90
C GLY A 259 1.10 -18.95 6.12
N MET A 260 0.47 -19.52 7.16
CA MET A 260 0.40 -20.97 7.36
C MET A 260 -0.66 -21.66 6.52
N THR A 261 -1.74 -20.96 6.23
CA THR A 261 -2.81 -21.53 5.41
C THR A 261 -2.31 -21.65 3.97
N PRO A 262 -2.34 -22.85 3.37
CA PRO A 262 -1.96 -23.00 1.97
C PRO A 262 -2.83 -22.08 1.10
N PRO A 263 -2.28 -21.51 0.02
CA PRO A 263 -3.10 -20.74 -0.92
C PRO A 263 -4.25 -21.62 -1.39
N VAL A 264 -5.46 -21.05 -1.45
CA VAL A 264 -6.61 -21.73 -2.04
C VAL A 264 -6.21 -22.10 -3.47
N LYS A 265 -6.10 -23.40 -3.77
CA LYS A 265 -5.89 -23.90 -5.13
C LYS A 265 -7.06 -23.42 -5.99
N GLY A 266 -6.85 -22.37 -6.78
CA GLY A 266 -7.92 -21.78 -7.59
C GLY A 266 -7.51 -20.66 -8.55
N ALA A 267 -6.45 -19.90 -8.28
CA ALA A 267 -5.93 -18.91 -9.24
C ALA A 267 -4.80 -19.54 -10.08
N ALA A 268 -5.17 -20.30 -11.11
CA ALA A 268 -4.23 -20.93 -12.03
C ALA A 268 -3.79 -19.97 -13.15
N ALA A 269 -2.50 -20.13 -13.50
CA ALA A 269 -1.78 -19.75 -14.73
C ALA A 269 -1.38 -18.28 -14.94
#